data_AF-A0A382UXA6-F1
#
_entry.id   AF-A0A382UXA6-F1
#
_cell.length_a   1.000
_cell.length_b   1.000
_cell.length_c   1.000
_cell.angle_alpha   90.00
_cell.angle_beta   90.00
_cell.angle_gamma   90.00
#
_symmetry.space_group_name_H-M   'P 1'
#
loop_
_entity.id
_entity.type
_entity.pdbx_description
1 polymer ?
#
loop_
_entity_poly.entity_id
_entity_poly.type
_entity_poly.pdbx_seq_one_letter_code
_entity_poly.pdbx_strand_id
1 'polypeptide(L)'
;MLLQELFDSISEKQIWGRRGTQTVRKYRCTSGMRKGRIVATAAQCFAAPNIKARISMKRTRAKIGRRMMRKAQRTRRTNPASRRLKALNK
;
A
#
# COMPACT_ATOMS: atom_id res chain seq x y z
N MET A 1 -4.99 4.33 24.92
CA MET A 1 -5.71 4.08 23.65
C MET A 1 -7.12 4.61 23.87
N LEU A 2 -7.38 5.84 23.43
CA LEU A 2 -8.62 6.57 23.74
C LEU A 2 -9.74 6.10 22.80
N LEU A 3 -10.87 5.69 23.40
CA LEU A 3 -12.07 5.15 22.75
C LEU A 3 -12.82 6.15 21.86
N GLN A 4 -12.41 7.42 21.83
CA GLN A 4 -13.07 8.49 21.06
C GLN A 4 -12.99 8.31 19.54
N GLU A 5 -11.98 7.61 18.99
CA GLU A 5 -11.88 7.40 17.54
C GLU A 5 -12.81 6.31 16.98
N LEU A 6 -13.61 5.64 17.82
CA LEU A 6 -14.61 4.67 17.36
C LEU A 6 -15.94 5.32 16.93
N PHE A 7 -16.22 6.55 17.38
CA PHE A 7 -17.53 7.21 17.20
C PHE A 7 -17.50 8.41 16.28
N ASP A 8 -16.33 8.98 16.02
CA ASP A 8 -16.22 10.00 14.98
C ASP A 8 -16.27 9.29 13.63
N SER A 9 -17.29 9.58 12.83
CA SER A 9 -17.40 9.05 11.48
C SER A 9 -16.25 9.62 10.66
N ILE A 10 -15.10 8.97 10.69
CA ILE A 10 -13.94 9.34 9.88
C ILE A 10 -14.41 9.33 8.43
N SER A 11 -14.63 10.53 7.87
CA SER A 11 -15.01 10.77 6.47
C SER A 11 -13.96 10.21 5.50
N GLU A 12 -12.74 9.98 5.98
CA GLU A 12 -11.65 9.43 5.20
C GLU A 12 -11.82 7.92 4.98
N LYS A 13 -11.77 7.50 3.71
CA LYS A 13 -11.74 6.08 3.33
C LYS A 13 -10.57 5.38 4.02
N GLN A 14 -10.87 4.44 4.92
CA GLN A 14 -9.85 3.58 5.53
C GLN A 14 -9.15 2.74 4.45
N ILE A 15 -7.82 2.73 4.45
CA ILE A 15 -7.02 2.01 3.45
C ILE A 15 -6.37 0.79 4.09
N TRP A 16 -6.56 -0.37 3.47
CA TRP A 16 -6.01 -1.62 3.95
C TRP A 16 -4.90 -2.14 3.02
N GLY A 17 -3.79 -2.55 3.61
CA GLY A 17 -2.63 -3.13 2.93
C GLY A 17 -2.27 -4.51 3.47
N ARG A 18 -1.52 -5.29 2.70
CA ARG A 18 -1.02 -6.61 3.13
C ARG A 18 0.42 -6.50 3.64
N ARG A 19 0.71 -7.09 4.81
CA ARG A 19 2.07 -7.33 5.32
C ARG A 19 2.21 -8.82 5.58
N GLY A 20 2.92 -9.53 4.69
CA GLY A 20 2.99 -11.00 4.74
C GLY A 20 1.63 -11.65 4.57
N THR A 21 1.15 -12.32 5.63
CA THR A 21 -0.16 -12.98 5.72
C THR A 21 -1.24 -12.09 6.34
N GLN A 22 -0.87 -11.00 7.02
CA GLN A 22 -1.81 -10.14 7.73
C GLN A 22 -2.28 -8.95 6.88
N THR A 23 -3.52 -8.51 7.13
CA THR A 23 -4.08 -7.25 6.60
C THR A 23 -3.94 -6.15 7.65
N VAL A 24 -3.16 -5.12 7.34
CA VAL A 24 -2.86 -4.00 8.23
C VAL A 24 -3.38 -2.70 7.64
N ARG A 25 -3.78 -1.76 8.50
CA ARG A 25 -4.16 -0.40 8.08
C ARG A 25 -2.96 0.33 7.47
N LYS A 26 -3.22 1.21 6.51
CA LYS A 26 -2.25 2.06 5.81
C LYS A 26 -2.77 3.49 5.74
N TYR A 27 -1.85 4.42 5.54
CA TYR A 27 -2.15 5.85 5.50
C TYR A 27 -1.99 6.38 4.07
N ARG A 28 -2.83 7.33 3.66
CA ARG A 28 -2.65 8.07 2.40
C ARG A 28 -1.99 9.40 2.70
N CYS A 29 -0.92 9.70 1.98
CA CYS A 29 -0.29 11.01 2.07
C CYS A 29 -1.16 12.06 1.37
N THR A 30 -1.57 13.09 2.10
CA THR A 30 -2.40 14.21 1.60
C THR A 30 -1.55 15.36 1.05
N SER A 31 -0.37 15.59 1.62
CA SER A 31 0.54 16.68 1.29
C SER A 31 1.99 16.21 1.07
N GLY A 32 2.85 17.11 0.58
CA GLY A 32 4.28 16.88 0.39
C GLY A 32 4.67 16.09 -0.86
N MET A 33 5.96 15.77 -0.98
CA MET A 33 6.57 15.13 -2.16
C MET A 33 6.04 13.70 -2.44
N ARG A 34 5.41 13.05 -1.47
CA ARG A 34 4.80 11.72 -1.60
C ARG A 34 3.26 11.78 -1.64
N LYS A 35 2.67 12.95 -1.90
CA LYS A 35 1.22 13.14 -2.05
C LYS A 35 0.58 12.04 -2.92
N GLY A 36 -0.53 11.49 -2.44
CA GLY A 36 -1.29 10.42 -3.09
C GLY A 36 -0.76 9.00 -2.86
N ARG A 37 0.42 8.81 -2.23
CA ARG A 37 0.94 7.47 -1.94
C ARG A 37 0.30 6.86 -0.70
N ILE A 38 0.15 5.54 -0.74
CA ILE A 38 -0.25 4.72 0.40
C ILE A 38 1.03 4.24 1.10
N VAL A 39 1.20 4.59 2.37
CA VAL A 39 2.41 4.33 3.17
C VAL A 39 2.11 3.50 4.40
N ALA A 40 3.16 2.91 4.99
CA ALA A 40 3.02 2.07 6.18
C ALA A 40 2.89 2.90 7.47
N THR A 41 3.56 4.04 7.54
CA THR A 41 3.53 4.95 8.69
C THR A 41 3.35 6.38 8.19
N ALA A 42 2.69 7.24 8.98
CA ALA A 42 2.42 8.63 8.57
C ALA A 42 3.72 9.43 8.30
N ALA A 43 4.77 9.22 9.09
CA ALA A 43 6.07 9.87 8.92
C ALA A 43 6.70 9.62 7.53
N GLN A 44 6.37 8.50 6.87
CA GLN A 44 6.88 8.21 5.53
C GLN A 44 6.37 9.17 4.46
N CYS A 45 5.35 9.99 4.71
CA CYS A 45 4.87 10.97 3.74
C CYS A 45 5.88 12.09 3.49
N PHE A 46 6.65 12.47 4.50
CA PHE A 46 7.62 13.57 4.44
C PHE A 46 9.05 13.10 4.12
N ALA A 47 9.30 11.79 4.18
CA ALA A 47 10.62 11.23 3.90
C ALA A 47 11.05 11.45 2.43
N ALA A 48 12.33 11.79 2.22
CA ALA A 48 12.90 11.91 0.88
C ALA A 48 12.81 10.58 0.10
N PRO A 49 12.54 10.60 -1.23
CA PRO A 49 12.50 9.39 -2.02
C PRO A 49 13.90 8.83 -2.29
N ASN A 50 14.07 7.52 -2.17
CA ASN A 50 15.31 6.86 -2.55
C ASN A 50 15.44 6.79 -4.09
N ILE A 51 16.35 7.61 -4.64
CA ILE A 51 16.58 7.74 -6.09
C ILE A 51 17.24 6.49 -6.67
N LYS A 52 18.25 5.92 -5.99
CA LYS A 52 18.94 4.70 -6.43
C LYS A 52 17.97 3.52 -6.61
N ALA A 53 17.08 3.33 -5.62
CA ALA A 53 16.04 2.29 -5.68
C ALA A 53 15.05 2.53 -6.83
N ARG A 54 14.68 3.79 -7.10
CA ARG A 54 13.80 4.16 -8.20
C ARG A 54 14.40 3.78 -9.56
N ILE A 55 15.67 4.11 -9.78
CA ILE A 55 16.38 3.80 -11.03
C ILE A 55 16.54 2.30 -11.19
N SER A 56 16.94 1.59 -10.13
CA SER A 56 17.06 0.12 -10.15
C SER A 56 15.73 -0.54 -10.52
N MET A 57 14.63 -0.12 -9.88
CA MET A 57 13.32 -0.67 -10.18
C MET A 57 12.84 -0.36 -11.61
N LYS A 58 13.20 0.80 -12.18
CA LYS A 58 12.92 1.12 -13.60
C LYS A 58 13.62 0.12 -14.53
N ARG A 59 14.90 -0.18 -14.27
CA ARG A 59 15.68 -1.17 -15.03
C ARG A 59 15.09 -2.58 -14.89
N THR A 60 14.73 -3.01 -13.67
CA THR A 60 14.14 -4.34 -13.44
C THR A 60 12.76 -4.48 -14.09
N ARG A 61 11.92 -3.44 -14.07
CA ARG A 61 10.61 -3.45 -14.76
C ARG A 61 10.76 -3.58 -16.27
N ALA A 62 11.76 -2.92 -16.87
CA ALA A 62 12.05 -3.08 -18.29
C ALA A 62 12.46 -4.52 -18.64
N LYS A 63 13.29 -5.16 -17.81
CA LYS A 63 13.76 -6.53 -18.05
C LYS A 63 12.70 -7.61 -17.83
N ILE A 64 11.97 -7.56 -16.70
CA ILE A 64 11.11 -8.68 -16.25
C ILE A 64 9.70 -8.27 -15.79
N GLY A 65 9.27 -7.04 -16.06
CA GLY A 65 8.00 -6.51 -15.58
C GLY A 65 6.79 -7.38 -15.95
N ARG A 66 6.73 -7.89 -17.19
CA ARG A 66 5.64 -8.77 -17.64
C ARG A 66 5.55 -10.06 -16.82
N ARG A 67 6.69 -10.70 -16.54
CA ARG A 67 6.76 -11.91 -15.73
C ARG A 67 6.34 -11.64 -14.27
N MET A 68 6.82 -10.54 -13.69
CA MET A 68 6.42 -10.11 -12.34
C MET A 68 4.90 -9.89 -12.23
N MET A 69 4.30 -9.22 -13.22
CA MET A 69 2.86 -8.95 -13.21
C MET A 69 2.01 -10.22 -13.32
N ARG A 70 2.41 -11.18 -14.16
CA ARG A 70 1.73 -12.49 -14.25
C ARG A 70 1.75 -13.23 -12.91
N LYS A 71 2.92 -13.28 -12.24
CA LYS A 71 3.04 -13.90 -10.91
C LYS A 71 2.16 -13.18 -9.88
N ALA A 72 2.18 -11.85 -9.87
CA ALA A 72 1.37 -11.05 -8.95
C ALA A 72 -0.14 -11.27 -9.16
N GLN A 73 -0.61 -11.37 -10.40
CA GLN A 73 -2.01 -11.67 -10.70
C GLN A 73 -2.45 -13.04 -10.17
N ARG A 74 -1.62 -14.07 -10.35
CA ARG A 74 -1.89 -15.41 -9.78
C ARG A 74 -2.00 -15.35 -8.26
N THR A 75 -1.05 -14.71 -7.59
CA THR A 75 -1.08 -14.57 -6.11
C THR A 75 -2.32 -13.81 -5.63
N ARG A 76 -2.74 -12.73 -6.32
CA ARG A 76 -3.92 -11.95 -5.94
C ARG A 76 -5.22 -12.73 -6.05
N ARG A 77 -5.30 -13.72 -6.96
CA ARG A 77 -6.48 -14.56 -7.15
C ARG A 77 -6.62 -15.61 -6.04
N THR A 78 -5.54 -16.29 -5.70
CA THR A 78 -5.58 -17.46 -4.80
C THR A 78 -5.35 -17.13 -3.33
N ASN A 79 -4.51 -16.14 -3.01
CA ASN A 79 -4.10 -15.90 -1.63
C ASN A 79 -5.27 -15.34 -0.79
N PRO A 80 -5.62 -15.96 0.36
CA PRO A 80 -6.77 -15.56 1.17
C PRO A 80 -6.65 -14.13 1.70
N ALA A 81 -5.46 -13.70 2.13
CA ALA A 81 -5.22 -12.34 2.58
C ALA A 81 -5.40 -11.31 1.44
N SER A 82 -5.07 -11.67 0.19
CA SER A 82 -5.29 -10.78 -0.96
C SER A 82 -6.78 -10.67 -1.33
N ARG A 83 -7.54 -11.77 -1.19
CA ARG A 83 -9.00 -11.75 -1.38
C ARG A 83 -9.68 -10.91 -0.30
N ARG A 84 -9.29 -11.07 0.97
CA ARG A 84 -9.79 -10.26 2.09
C ARG A 84 -9.46 -8.78 1.89
N LEU A 85 -8.23 -8.44 1.48
CA LEU A 85 -7.83 -7.07 1.17
C LEU A 85 -8.70 -6.43 0.07
N LYS A 86 -9.10 -7.20 -0.95
CA LYS A 86 -10.01 -6.70 -1.99
C LYS A 86 -11.39 -6.37 -1.40
N ALA A 87 -11.90 -7.19 -0.48
CA ALA A 87 -13.18 -6.93 0.18
C ALA A 87 -13.12 -5.70 1.10
N LEU A 88 -12.02 -5.51 1.83
CA LEU A 88 -11.82 -4.39 2.75
C LEU A 88 -11.61 -3.02 2.07
N ASN A 89 -11.27 -2.99 0.78
CA ASN A 89 -11.06 -1.76 0.00
C ASN A 89 -12.11 -1.59 -1.12
N LYS A 90 -13.22 -2.31 -1.06
CA LYS A 90 -14.42 -1.96 -1.84
C LYS A 90 -15.11 -0.78 -1.18
#